data_AF-A0A0D9RR39-F1
#
_entry.id   AF-A0A0D9RR39-F1
#
_cell.length_a   1.000
_cell.length_b   1.000
_cell.length_c   1.000
_cell.angle_alpha   90.00
_cell.angle_beta   90.00
_cell.angle_gamma   90.00
#
_symmetry.space_group_name_H-M   'P 1'
#
loop_
_entity.id
_entity.type
_entity.pdbx_description
1 polymer ?
#
loop_
_entity_poly.entity_id
_entity_poly.type
_entity_poly.pdbx_seq_one_letter_code
_entity_poly.pdbx_strand_id
1 'polypeptide(L)'
;MTPTYDAHDGSPLSPTSAWFGDSALSEGNPGILAVSQPITSPEILAKMFKPQALLDKAKINQGWLDSSRSLMEQDVKENEALLLRFKYYSFFDLNPKYDAIRINQLYEQAKWAILLEEIECTEEEMMMFAALQYHINKLSIMTSENHLNNSDKEVDEVDAALSDLEITLEGGKTSTILGDITSIPELADYIKVFKPKKLTLKGYKQYWCTFKDTSISCYKSKEESSGTPAHQMNLRGCEVTPDVNISGQKFNIKLLIPVAEGMNEIWLRCDNEKQYAHWMAACRLASKGKTMADSSYNLEVQNILSFLKMQHLNPDPQLIPEQITTDINPECLVSPRYLKKYKNKQEKGCKKHMPGYVRDLITARILEAHQNVAQMSLIEAKMRFIQAWQSLPEFGITHFIARFQGGKKEELIGIAYNRLIRMDASTGDAIKTWRFSNMKQWNVNWEIKMVTVEFADEVRLSFICTEVDCKVVHEFIGGYIFLSTRAKDQNESLDEEMFYKLTSGWV
;
A
#
# COMPACT_ATOMS: atom_id res chain seq x y z
N MET A 1 25.91 -2.54 0.27
CA MET A 1 26.28 -1.69 -0.90
C MET A 1 27.52 -0.85 -0.59
N THR A 2 28.62 -1.09 -1.31
CA THR A 2 29.80 -0.21 -1.31
C THR A 2 29.50 1.05 -2.13
N PRO A 3 29.66 2.27 -1.62
CA PRO A 3 29.44 3.49 -2.40
C PRO A 3 30.46 3.57 -3.55
N THR A 4 29.95 3.68 -4.77
CA THR A 4 30.73 4.02 -5.97
C THR A 4 30.86 5.52 -6.08
N TYR A 5 32.05 6.02 -6.37
CA TYR A 5 32.32 7.46 -6.49
C TYR A 5 32.68 7.81 -7.94
N ASP A 6 32.28 9.00 -8.38
CA ASP A 6 32.66 9.58 -9.66
C ASP A 6 34.19 9.77 -9.71
N ALA A 7 34.82 9.34 -10.81
CA ALA A 7 36.27 9.35 -10.95
C ALA A 7 36.86 10.75 -11.20
N HIS A 8 36.04 11.73 -11.58
CA HIS A 8 36.46 13.10 -11.90
C HIS A 8 36.33 14.05 -10.71
N ASP A 9 35.27 13.94 -9.90
CA ASP A 9 35.02 14.85 -8.78
C ASP A 9 34.92 14.16 -7.41
N GLY A 10 34.89 12.83 -7.36
CA GLY A 10 34.81 12.07 -6.11
C GLY A 10 33.44 12.11 -5.43
N SER A 11 32.39 12.56 -6.11
CA SER A 11 31.01 12.54 -5.60
C SER A 11 30.44 11.12 -5.57
N PRO A 12 29.60 10.74 -4.59
CA PRO A 12 28.97 9.43 -4.56
C PRO A 12 27.97 9.29 -5.73
N LEU A 13 28.21 8.31 -6.60
CA LEU A 13 27.31 7.98 -7.71
C LEU A 13 26.00 7.42 -7.16
N SER A 14 24.87 7.93 -7.67
CA SER A 14 23.57 7.32 -7.42
C SER A 14 23.60 5.84 -7.86
N PRO A 15 22.88 4.93 -7.18
CA PRO A 15 22.80 3.52 -7.61
C PRO A 15 22.34 3.36 -9.05
N THR A 16 21.58 4.34 -9.58
CA THR A 16 21.14 4.35 -10.97
C THR A 16 22.30 4.65 -11.92
N SER A 17 23.14 5.65 -11.64
CA SER A 17 24.29 5.99 -12.50
C SER A 17 25.40 4.94 -12.48
N ALA A 18 25.54 4.19 -11.38
CA ALA A 18 26.46 3.05 -11.28
C ALA A 18 26.12 1.90 -12.26
N TRP A 19 24.85 1.76 -12.67
CA TRP A 19 24.41 0.71 -13.60
C TRP A 19 24.54 1.11 -15.08
N PHE A 20 24.52 2.41 -15.39
CA PHE A 20 24.54 2.89 -16.77
C PHE A 20 25.95 3.09 -17.35
N GLY A 21 26.99 3.25 -16.52
CA GLY A 21 28.38 3.39 -16.98
C GLY A 21 28.55 4.32 -18.19
N ASP A 22 29.44 3.97 -19.11
CA ASP A 22 29.66 4.63 -20.42
C ASP A 22 28.68 4.14 -21.52
N SER A 23 27.48 3.66 -21.16
CA SER A 23 26.48 3.22 -22.15
C SER A 23 25.87 4.41 -22.89
N ALA A 24 25.50 4.26 -24.16
CA ALA A 24 24.77 5.28 -24.93
C ALA A 24 23.42 5.69 -24.29
N LEU A 25 22.90 4.91 -23.34
CA LEU A 25 21.73 5.24 -22.52
C LEU A 25 22.02 6.33 -21.46
N SER A 26 23.29 6.60 -21.15
CA SER A 26 23.73 7.72 -20.30
C SER A 26 23.44 9.08 -20.94
N GLU A 27 23.41 9.16 -22.28
CA GLU A 27 23.08 10.40 -23.01
C GLU A 27 21.60 10.81 -22.83
N GLY A 28 20.73 9.87 -22.45
CA GLY A 28 19.27 10.04 -22.42
C GLY A 28 18.68 10.68 -21.16
N ASN A 29 19.49 11.27 -20.27
CA ASN A 29 19.09 11.78 -18.94
C ASN A 29 18.07 10.86 -18.24
N PRO A 30 18.49 9.70 -17.70
CA PRO A 30 17.59 8.75 -17.03
C PRO A 30 16.85 9.37 -15.82
N GLY A 31 17.30 10.52 -15.33
CA GLY A 31 16.62 11.32 -14.30
C GLY A 31 15.21 11.76 -14.70
N ILE A 32 14.86 11.83 -15.99
CA ILE A 32 13.50 12.14 -16.43
C ILE A 32 12.47 11.14 -15.90
N LEU A 33 12.86 9.87 -15.69
CA LEU A 33 11.98 8.84 -15.14
C LEU A 33 11.68 9.03 -13.63
N ALA A 34 12.42 9.91 -12.95
CA ALA A 34 12.12 10.33 -11.57
C ALA A 34 11.16 11.54 -11.50
N VAL A 35 10.90 12.21 -12.63
CA VAL A 35 10.04 13.39 -12.71
C VAL A 35 8.61 12.98 -13.04
N SER A 36 7.64 13.43 -12.24
CA SER A 36 6.21 13.22 -12.48
C SER A 36 5.72 14.24 -13.49
N GLN A 37 4.88 13.83 -14.45
CA GLN A 37 4.28 14.74 -15.41
C GLN A 37 2.78 14.98 -15.12
N PRO A 38 2.31 16.24 -15.20
CA PRO A 38 0.88 16.52 -15.13
C PRO A 38 0.19 15.96 -16.38
N ILE A 39 -1.09 15.59 -16.22
CA ILE A 39 -1.91 15.14 -17.35
C ILE A 39 -2.17 16.34 -18.26
N THR A 40 -1.78 16.23 -19.53
CA THR A 40 -1.80 17.33 -20.50
C THR A 40 -3.19 17.91 -20.68
N SER A 41 -4.24 17.08 -20.69
CA SER A 41 -5.61 17.56 -20.77
C SER A 41 -6.65 16.58 -20.18
N PRO A 42 -7.80 17.08 -19.68
CA PRO A 42 -8.88 16.23 -19.18
C PRO A 42 -9.45 15.29 -20.26
N GLU A 43 -9.39 15.68 -21.54
CA GLU A 43 -9.89 14.87 -22.66
C GLU A 43 -9.09 13.56 -22.81
N ILE A 44 -7.78 13.58 -22.53
CA ILE A 44 -6.95 12.38 -22.55
C ILE A 44 -7.43 11.41 -21.47
N LEU A 45 -7.61 11.91 -20.24
CA LEU A 45 -8.09 11.09 -19.13
C LEU A 45 -9.49 10.53 -19.43
N ALA A 46 -10.40 11.35 -19.98
CA ALA A 46 -11.74 10.92 -20.36
C ALA A 46 -11.75 9.88 -21.49
N LYS A 47 -10.81 9.96 -22.44
CA LYS A 47 -10.66 9.00 -23.55
C LYS A 47 -10.10 7.66 -23.08
N MET A 48 -9.17 7.69 -22.12
CA MET A 48 -8.56 6.50 -21.53
C MET A 48 -9.50 5.81 -20.53
N PHE A 49 -10.30 6.59 -19.81
CA PHE A 49 -11.26 6.09 -18.84
C PHE A 49 -12.36 5.26 -19.52
N LYS A 50 -12.31 3.95 -19.29
CA LYS A 50 -13.34 3.00 -19.72
C LYS A 50 -13.79 2.22 -18.49
N PRO A 51 -15.01 2.45 -17.97
CA PRO A 51 -15.50 1.67 -16.84
C PRO A 51 -15.61 0.20 -17.27
N GLN A 52 -14.88 -0.66 -16.57
CA GLN A 52 -14.81 -2.10 -16.85
C GLN A 52 -15.42 -2.87 -15.68
N ALA A 53 -16.17 -3.93 -15.99
CA ALA A 53 -16.59 -4.89 -14.98
C ALA A 53 -15.38 -5.64 -14.42
N LEU A 54 -15.50 -6.20 -13.22
CA LEU A 54 -14.42 -6.96 -12.58
C LEU A 54 -13.91 -8.12 -13.45
N LEU A 55 -14.81 -8.81 -14.15
CA LEU A 55 -14.43 -9.85 -15.11
C LEU A 55 -13.54 -9.31 -16.22
N ASP A 56 -13.85 -8.14 -16.79
CA ASP A 56 -13.03 -7.53 -17.85
C ASP A 56 -11.67 -7.07 -17.31
N LYS A 57 -11.63 -6.53 -16.08
CA LYS A 57 -10.36 -6.20 -15.40
C LYS A 57 -9.49 -7.44 -15.20
N ALA A 58 -10.09 -8.57 -14.83
CA ALA A 58 -9.37 -9.83 -14.63
C ALA A 58 -8.72 -10.36 -15.92
N LYS A 59 -9.28 -10.06 -17.10
CA LYS A 59 -8.71 -10.46 -18.40
C LYS A 59 -7.36 -9.83 -18.68
N ILE A 60 -7.12 -8.61 -18.19
CA ILE A 60 -5.83 -7.92 -18.38
C ILE A 60 -4.67 -8.75 -17.80
N ASN A 61 -4.92 -9.47 -16.71
CA ASN A 61 -3.90 -10.31 -16.06
C ASN A 61 -3.53 -11.57 -16.86
N GLN A 62 -4.14 -11.82 -18.01
CA GLN A 62 -3.70 -12.87 -18.94
C GLN A 62 -2.41 -12.51 -19.66
N GLY A 63 -2.13 -11.21 -19.84
CA GLY A 63 -0.96 -10.72 -20.58
C GLY A 63 0.35 -10.72 -19.79
N TRP A 64 0.37 -11.25 -18.57
CA TRP A 64 1.62 -11.36 -17.82
C TRP A 64 2.52 -12.42 -18.47
N LEU A 65 3.70 -11.99 -18.90
CA LEU A 65 4.73 -12.88 -19.41
C LEU A 65 5.22 -13.85 -18.32
N ASP A 66 5.53 -15.07 -18.74
CA ASP A 66 6.19 -16.12 -17.98
C ASP A 66 7.65 -15.72 -17.76
N SER A 67 8.01 -15.42 -16.52
CA SER A 67 9.37 -14.98 -16.17
C SER A 67 10.43 -16.08 -16.34
N SER A 68 10.01 -17.34 -16.54
CA SER A 68 10.89 -18.49 -16.70
C SER A 68 11.19 -18.83 -18.16
N ARG A 69 10.69 -18.03 -19.11
CA ARG A 69 10.88 -18.22 -20.56
C ARG A 69 11.34 -16.94 -21.21
N SER A 70 12.08 -17.07 -22.31
CA SER A 70 12.51 -15.91 -23.09
C SER A 70 11.33 -15.17 -23.74
N LEU A 71 11.53 -13.91 -24.15
CA LEU A 71 10.53 -13.14 -24.90
C LEU A 71 10.16 -13.82 -26.23
N MET A 72 11.16 -14.37 -26.93
CA MET A 72 10.99 -15.05 -28.23
C MET A 72 10.06 -16.28 -28.12
N GLU A 73 10.15 -17.00 -27.01
CA GLU A 73 9.32 -18.16 -26.69
C GLU A 73 7.84 -17.84 -26.39
N GLN A 74 7.55 -16.56 -26.17
CA GLN A 74 6.25 -16.02 -25.81
C GLN A 74 5.66 -15.16 -26.93
N ASP A 75 6.15 -15.38 -28.15
CA ASP A 75 5.70 -14.74 -29.40
C ASP A 75 5.93 -13.22 -29.48
N VAL A 76 6.73 -12.65 -28.56
CA VAL A 76 7.08 -11.23 -28.60
C VAL A 76 7.98 -10.95 -29.79
N LYS A 77 7.59 -10.00 -30.64
CA LYS A 77 8.34 -9.61 -31.84
C LYS A 77 9.22 -8.39 -31.59
N GLU A 78 10.17 -8.20 -32.49
CA GLU A 78 11.00 -6.99 -32.51
C GLU A 78 10.09 -5.75 -32.65
N ASN A 79 10.38 -4.69 -31.89
CA ASN A 79 9.61 -3.44 -31.81
C ASN A 79 8.18 -3.57 -31.26
N GLU A 80 7.84 -4.71 -30.64
CA GLU A 80 6.56 -4.84 -29.94
C GLU A 80 6.52 -4.01 -28.65
N ALA A 81 5.36 -3.42 -28.35
CA ALA A 81 5.18 -2.60 -27.16
C ALA A 81 4.78 -3.46 -25.95
N LEU A 82 5.61 -3.46 -24.91
CA LEU A 82 5.33 -4.14 -23.65
C LEU A 82 5.04 -3.13 -22.53
N LEU A 83 4.20 -3.55 -21.58
CA LEU A 83 3.91 -2.77 -20.38
C LEU A 83 4.81 -3.22 -19.23
N LEU A 84 5.78 -2.41 -18.85
CA LEU A 84 6.49 -2.59 -17.58
C LEU A 84 5.60 -2.08 -16.43
N ARG A 85 5.26 -2.97 -15.50
CA ARG A 85 4.39 -2.69 -14.34
C ARG A 85 4.89 -3.40 -13.10
N PHE A 86 4.63 -2.83 -11.94
CA PHE A 86 4.83 -3.52 -10.66
C PHE A 86 3.81 -4.66 -10.55
N LYS A 87 4.30 -5.90 -10.74
CA LYS A 87 3.50 -7.14 -10.72
C LYS A 87 3.06 -7.54 -9.32
N TYR A 88 3.99 -7.45 -8.36
CA TYR A 88 3.78 -7.91 -6.98
C TYR A 88 3.66 -6.74 -6.01
N TYR A 89 2.55 -6.70 -5.27
CA TYR A 89 2.21 -5.61 -4.35
C TYR A 89 2.83 -5.79 -2.96
N SER A 90 4.11 -6.19 -2.93
CA SER A 90 4.93 -6.33 -1.74
C SER A 90 6.26 -5.60 -1.94
N PHE A 91 6.22 -4.28 -1.76
CA PHE A 91 7.37 -3.41 -1.97
C PHE A 91 8.33 -3.49 -0.79
N PHE A 92 9.50 -4.08 -1.03
CA PHE A 92 10.56 -4.20 -0.03
C PHE A 92 11.47 -2.97 -0.09
N ASP A 93 11.81 -2.43 1.09
CA ASP A 93 12.77 -1.34 1.29
C ASP A 93 12.63 -0.18 0.29
N LEU A 94 11.46 0.47 0.27
CA LEU A 94 11.29 1.70 -0.51
C LEU A 94 12.02 2.83 0.20
N ASN A 95 13.22 3.16 -0.26
CA ASN A 95 14.10 4.14 0.37
C ASN A 95 14.13 5.47 -0.41
N PRO A 96 13.54 6.57 0.11
CA PRO A 96 13.55 7.90 -0.52
C PRO A 96 14.90 8.38 -1.03
N LYS A 97 16.00 7.98 -0.39
CA LYS A 97 17.36 8.42 -0.73
C LYS A 97 17.91 7.78 -2.01
N TYR A 98 17.53 6.53 -2.27
CA TYR A 98 18.12 5.72 -3.36
C TYR A 98 17.12 5.40 -4.48
N ASP A 99 15.83 5.41 -4.18
CA ASP A 99 14.78 4.86 -5.03
C ASP A 99 13.96 5.94 -5.77
N ALA A 100 14.51 7.13 -6.05
CA ALA A 100 13.74 8.23 -6.64
C ALA A 100 12.95 7.82 -7.92
N ILE A 101 13.57 7.05 -8.83
CA ILE A 101 12.91 6.52 -10.03
C ILE A 101 11.85 5.48 -9.65
N ARG A 102 12.20 4.48 -8.83
CA ARG A 102 11.30 3.39 -8.42
C ARG A 102 10.06 3.94 -7.71
N ILE A 103 10.24 4.90 -6.80
CA ILE A 103 9.16 5.60 -6.09
C ILE A 103 8.31 6.38 -7.09
N ASN A 104 8.91 7.13 -8.02
CA ASN A 104 8.16 7.89 -9.02
C ASN A 104 7.29 6.97 -9.90
N GLN A 105 7.86 5.89 -10.43
CA GLN A 105 7.13 4.94 -11.26
C GLN A 105 6.02 4.21 -10.49
N LEU A 106 6.25 3.91 -9.20
CA LEU A 106 5.24 3.29 -8.36
C LEU A 106 4.09 4.26 -8.04
N TYR A 107 4.42 5.52 -7.75
CA TYR A 107 3.45 6.60 -7.60
C TYR A 107 2.62 6.78 -8.90
N GLU A 108 3.27 6.81 -10.07
CA GLU A 108 2.59 6.93 -11.36
C GLU A 108 1.63 5.76 -11.59
N GLN A 109 2.06 4.52 -11.33
CA GLN A 109 1.17 3.36 -11.43
C GLN A 109 -0.04 3.47 -10.49
N ALA A 110 0.16 3.90 -9.24
CA ALA A 110 -0.93 4.12 -8.29
C ALA A 110 -1.88 5.25 -8.72
N LYS A 111 -1.32 6.36 -9.21
CA LYS A 111 -2.05 7.53 -9.73
C LYS A 111 -2.98 7.14 -10.86
N TRP A 112 -2.47 6.41 -11.85
CA TRP A 112 -3.28 5.94 -12.98
C TRP A 112 -4.35 4.94 -12.54
N ALA A 113 -4.04 4.02 -11.63
CA ALA A 113 -5.03 3.08 -11.10
C ALA A 113 -6.20 3.79 -10.39
N ILE A 114 -5.94 4.88 -9.66
CA ILE A 114 -6.97 5.68 -8.98
C ILE A 114 -7.77 6.52 -9.98
N LEU A 115 -7.10 7.22 -10.90
CA LEU A 115 -7.76 8.11 -11.86
C LEU A 115 -8.61 7.36 -12.89
N LEU A 116 -8.18 6.16 -13.28
CA LEU A 116 -8.91 5.28 -14.21
C LEU A 116 -9.92 4.36 -13.50
N GLU A 117 -10.05 4.47 -12.17
CA GLU A 117 -10.93 3.64 -11.33
C GLU A 117 -10.67 2.13 -11.49
N GLU A 118 -9.40 1.75 -11.65
CA GLU A 118 -8.97 0.36 -11.56
C GLU A 118 -9.12 -0.13 -10.11
N ILE A 119 -8.81 0.73 -9.14
CA ILE A 119 -9.05 0.55 -7.71
C ILE A 119 -10.03 1.60 -7.18
N GLU A 120 -10.94 1.20 -6.30
CA GLU A 120 -11.91 2.12 -5.71
C GLU A 120 -11.35 2.84 -4.47
N CYS A 121 -11.72 4.11 -4.31
CA CYS A 121 -11.50 4.89 -3.10
C CYS A 121 -12.72 5.75 -2.78
N THR A 122 -12.80 6.22 -1.53
CA THR A 122 -13.85 7.10 -1.05
C THR A 122 -13.69 8.53 -1.59
N GLU A 123 -14.71 9.36 -1.39
CA GLU A 123 -14.69 10.76 -1.81
C GLU A 123 -13.63 11.57 -1.08
N GLU A 124 -13.46 11.36 0.23
CA GLU A 124 -12.43 12.05 1.02
C GLU A 124 -11.02 11.63 0.61
N GLU A 125 -10.81 10.32 0.40
CA GLU A 125 -9.52 9.80 -0.08
C GLU A 125 -9.17 10.37 -1.46
N MET A 126 -10.15 10.47 -2.38
CA MET A 126 -9.93 11.09 -3.69
C MET A 126 -9.50 12.56 -3.58
N MET A 127 -10.08 13.35 -2.68
CA MET A 127 -9.65 14.74 -2.49
C MET A 127 -8.21 14.82 -1.96
N MET A 128 -7.83 13.90 -1.07
CA MET A 128 -6.44 13.80 -0.58
C MET A 128 -5.47 13.37 -1.70
N PHE A 129 -5.83 12.38 -2.53
CA PHE A 129 -5.03 11.99 -3.69
C PHE A 129 -4.83 13.14 -4.68
N ALA A 130 -5.90 13.89 -4.96
CA ALA A 130 -5.85 15.07 -5.82
C ALA A 130 -4.95 16.18 -5.24
N ALA A 131 -5.00 16.42 -3.94
CA ALA A 131 -4.15 17.38 -3.24
C ALA A 131 -2.66 16.99 -3.28
N LEU A 132 -2.35 15.71 -3.03
CA LEU A 132 -0.99 15.18 -3.14
C LEU A 132 -0.49 15.27 -4.58
N GLN A 133 -1.30 14.88 -5.57
CA GLN A 133 -0.94 14.98 -6.99
C GLN A 133 -0.68 16.45 -7.40
N TYR A 134 -1.50 17.39 -6.95
CA TYR A 134 -1.30 18.81 -7.19
C TYR A 134 0.03 19.29 -6.62
N HIS A 135 0.32 18.96 -5.36
CA HIS A 135 1.57 19.32 -4.69
C HIS A 135 2.80 18.72 -5.40
N ILE A 136 2.73 17.43 -5.75
CA ILE A 136 3.79 16.72 -6.49
C ILE A 136 4.05 17.38 -7.85
N ASN A 137 3.00 17.72 -8.61
CA ASN A 137 3.15 18.38 -9.90
C ASN A 137 3.76 19.77 -9.76
N LYS A 138 3.31 20.55 -8.77
CA LYS A 138 3.84 21.89 -8.47
C LYS A 138 5.34 21.82 -8.16
N LEU A 139 5.75 20.95 -7.24
CA LEU A 139 7.16 20.76 -6.89
C LEU A 139 7.98 20.22 -8.06
N SER A 140 7.45 19.27 -8.85
CA SER A 140 8.17 18.69 -9.99
C SER A 140 8.51 19.73 -11.07
N ILE A 141 7.60 20.67 -11.34
CA ILE A 141 7.83 21.78 -12.28
C ILE A 141 8.90 22.72 -11.73
N MET A 142 8.81 23.10 -10.45
CA MET A 142 9.80 23.98 -9.80
C MET A 142 11.20 23.35 -9.77
N THR A 143 11.31 22.05 -9.50
CA THR A 143 12.59 21.32 -9.53
C THR A 143 13.16 21.21 -10.94
N SER A 144 12.30 21.07 -11.96
CA SER A 144 12.70 21.01 -13.38
C SER A 144 13.30 22.32 -13.88
N GLU A 145 12.83 23.46 -13.37
CA GLU A 145 13.41 24.78 -13.67
C GLU A 145 14.74 25.01 -12.93
N ASN A 146 14.90 24.46 -11.72
CA ASN A 146 16.13 24.55 -10.93
C ASN A 146 17.28 23.65 -11.43
N HIS A 147 17.02 22.66 -12.30
CA HIS A 147 18.09 21.88 -12.95
C HIS A 147 19.03 22.72 -13.86
N LEU A 148 18.73 24.01 -14.06
CA LEU A 148 19.62 24.98 -14.72
C LEU A 148 20.51 25.77 -13.74
N ASN A 149 20.23 25.73 -12.43
CA ASN A 149 20.98 26.45 -11.40
C ASN A 149 21.52 25.46 -10.36
N ASN A 150 22.80 25.13 -10.49
CA ASN A 150 23.51 24.02 -9.86
C ASN A 150 23.79 24.18 -8.34
N SER A 151 22.93 24.84 -7.55
CA SER A 151 23.21 25.19 -6.15
C SER A 151 22.40 24.44 -5.08
N ASP A 152 21.28 23.79 -5.45
CA ASP A 152 20.39 23.13 -4.45
C ASP A 152 20.83 21.69 -4.10
N LYS A 153 21.66 21.04 -4.93
CA LYS A 153 22.13 19.67 -4.65
C LYS A 153 23.05 19.59 -3.43
N GLU A 154 23.85 20.61 -3.16
CA GLU A 154 24.80 20.58 -2.03
C GLU A 154 24.08 20.70 -0.68
N VAL A 155 22.93 21.39 -0.61
CA VAL A 155 22.22 21.62 0.65
C VAL A 155 21.48 20.35 1.08
N ASP A 156 20.82 19.65 0.15
CA ASP A 156 20.12 18.39 0.42
C ASP A 156 21.10 17.25 0.80
N GLU A 157 22.31 17.23 0.24
CA GLU A 157 23.35 16.26 0.59
C GLU A 157 23.94 16.52 1.98
N VAL A 158 24.11 17.80 2.36
CA VAL A 158 24.61 18.19 3.69
C VAL A 158 23.57 17.91 4.77
N ASP A 159 22.28 18.20 4.54
CA ASP A 159 21.20 17.92 5.50
C ASP A 159 20.92 16.40 5.61
N ALA A 160 21.08 15.64 4.53
CA ALA A 160 21.03 14.18 4.56
C ALA A 160 22.24 13.57 5.28
N ALA A 161 23.44 14.15 5.12
CA ALA A 161 24.64 13.73 5.84
C ALA A 161 24.55 14.07 7.34
N LEU A 162 23.92 15.19 7.69
CA LEU A 162 23.61 15.57 9.07
C LEU A 162 22.55 14.64 9.68
N SER A 163 21.53 14.23 8.92
CA SER A 163 20.54 13.24 9.36
C SER A 163 21.14 11.85 9.56
N ASP A 164 22.05 11.41 8.68
CA ASP A 164 22.81 10.15 8.85
C ASP A 164 23.73 10.21 10.07
N LEU A 165 24.37 11.36 10.32
CA LEU A 165 25.16 11.57 11.53
C LEU A 165 24.28 11.58 12.79
N GLU A 166 23.07 12.13 12.74
CA GLU A 166 22.12 12.12 13.84
C GLU A 166 21.61 10.69 14.13
N ILE A 167 21.25 9.92 13.10
CA ILE A 167 20.85 8.52 13.23
C ILE A 167 22.01 7.63 13.73
N THR A 168 23.24 7.90 13.29
CA THR A 168 24.44 7.13 13.71
C THR A 168 24.93 7.53 15.10
N LEU A 169 24.76 8.80 15.51
CA LEU A 169 25.14 9.31 16.83
C LEU A 169 24.06 9.06 17.91
N GLU A 170 22.79 8.92 17.53
CA GLU A 170 21.73 8.41 18.41
C GLU A 170 21.90 6.91 18.70
N GLY A 171 22.64 6.18 17.87
CA GLY A 171 23.17 4.85 18.18
C GLY A 171 24.28 4.83 19.24
N GLY A 172 24.77 5.99 19.69
CA GLY A 172 25.95 6.12 20.56
C GLY A 172 25.82 7.01 21.80
N LYS A 173 24.65 7.61 22.07
CA LYS A 173 24.41 8.43 23.28
C LYS A 173 23.19 7.99 24.07
N THR A 174 23.25 6.81 24.66
CA THR A 174 22.46 6.45 25.85
C THR A 174 23.32 6.56 27.11
N SER A 175 23.60 7.80 27.51
CA SER A 175 23.93 8.11 28.90
C SER A 175 22.81 9.03 29.40
N THR A 176 21.70 8.50 29.91
CA THR A 176 21.55 8.04 31.29
C THR A 176 20.22 7.28 31.40
N ILE A 177 20.16 6.27 32.28
CA ILE A 177 19.10 5.26 32.51
C ILE A 177 19.40 3.92 31.80
N LEU A 178 20.40 3.22 32.35
CA LEU A 178 20.49 1.76 32.28
C LEU A 178 19.25 1.18 32.99
N GLY A 179 18.20 0.91 32.23
CA GLY A 179 17.04 0.12 32.64
C GLY A 179 16.92 -1.10 31.74
N ASP A 180 17.28 -2.26 32.28
CA ASP A 180 16.95 -3.63 31.85
C ASP A 180 16.58 -3.90 30.37
N ILE A 181 17.59 -4.28 29.57
CA ILE A 181 17.48 -4.86 28.20
C ILE A 181 16.76 -6.24 28.19
N THR A 182 16.20 -6.67 29.32
CA THR A 182 15.50 -7.96 29.46
C THR A 182 13.96 -7.83 29.46
N SER A 183 13.42 -6.60 29.38
CA SER A 183 11.96 -6.39 29.41
C SER A 183 11.34 -6.43 28.01
N ILE A 184 10.45 -7.42 27.79
CA ILE A 184 9.62 -7.49 26.57
C ILE A 184 8.67 -6.29 26.58
N PRO A 185 8.67 -5.42 25.54
CA PRO A 185 7.77 -4.28 25.47
C PRO A 185 6.30 -4.70 25.55
N GLU A 186 5.52 -4.02 26.39
CA GLU A 186 4.10 -4.30 26.61
C GLU A 186 3.28 -3.01 26.48
N LEU A 187 2.16 -3.07 25.75
CA LEU A 187 1.13 -2.04 25.82
C LEU A 187 0.03 -2.53 26.75
N ALA A 188 -0.46 -1.67 27.65
CA ALA A 188 -1.54 -2.04 28.56
C ALA A 188 -2.50 -0.86 28.74
N ASP A 189 -3.74 -1.04 28.29
CA ASP A 189 -4.75 0.01 28.28
C ASP A 189 -6.16 -0.56 28.44
N TYR A 190 -7.10 0.29 28.88
CA TYR A 190 -8.51 -0.03 28.73
C TYR A 190 -8.95 0.15 27.27
N ILE A 191 -9.43 -0.93 26.64
CA ILE A 191 -9.90 -0.95 25.25
C ILE A 191 -11.31 -1.51 25.20
N LYS A 192 -12.17 -0.90 24.38
CA LYS A 192 -13.51 -1.40 24.12
C LYS A 192 -13.45 -2.49 23.04
N VAL A 193 -13.79 -3.72 23.39
CA VAL A 193 -13.75 -4.89 22.50
C VAL A 193 -15.18 -5.28 22.11
N PHE A 194 -15.40 -5.50 20.82
CA PHE A 194 -16.64 -6.03 20.26
C PHE A 194 -16.36 -7.29 19.45
N LYS A 195 -17.21 -8.31 19.62
CA LYS A 195 -17.09 -9.59 18.92
C LYS A 195 -18.46 -9.93 18.31
N PRO A 196 -18.66 -9.76 17.00
CA PRO A 196 -19.94 -10.08 16.36
C PRO A 196 -20.23 -11.59 16.48
N LYS A 197 -21.39 -11.95 17.04
CA LYS A 197 -21.91 -13.34 17.07
C LYS A 197 -23.25 -13.39 16.32
N LYS A 198 -23.43 -14.44 15.50
CA LYS A 198 -24.60 -14.64 14.62
C LYS A 198 -25.99 -14.62 15.29
N LEU A 199 -26.08 -14.74 16.62
CA LEU A 199 -27.35 -14.95 17.34
C LEU A 199 -27.58 -14.09 18.61
N THR A 200 -26.66 -13.20 18.99
CA THR A 200 -26.87 -12.30 20.15
C THR A 200 -26.16 -10.96 19.97
N LEU A 201 -26.93 -9.86 19.97
CA LEU A 201 -26.40 -8.50 20.07
C LEU A 201 -25.76 -8.28 21.44
N LYS A 202 -24.44 -8.34 21.52
CA LYS A 202 -23.69 -7.75 22.65
C LYS A 202 -22.76 -6.69 22.08
N GLY A 203 -23.06 -5.42 22.36
CA GLY A 203 -22.26 -4.27 21.95
C GLY A 203 -20.86 -4.26 22.59
N TYR A 204 -20.11 -3.19 22.33
CA TYR A 204 -18.76 -3.00 22.88
C TYR A 204 -18.73 -3.18 24.40
N LYS A 205 -17.73 -3.92 24.88
CA LYS A 205 -17.43 -4.07 26.31
C LYS A 205 -16.02 -3.60 26.57
N GLN A 206 -15.82 -2.85 27.64
CA GLN A 206 -14.49 -2.39 28.04
C GLN A 206 -13.75 -3.51 28.78
N TYR A 207 -12.49 -3.72 28.41
CA TYR A 207 -11.58 -4.68 29.03
C TYR A 207 -10.24 -3.99 29.29
N TRP A 208 -9.50 -4.48 30.29
CA TRP A 208 -8.08 -4.18 30.42
C TRP A 208 -7.32 -5.07 29.44
N CYS A 209 -6.78 -4.50 28.38
CA CYS A 209 -6.09 -5.22 27.33
C CYS A 209 -4.58 -5.02 27.45
N THR A 210 -3.85 -6.11 27.35
CA THR A 210 -2.38 -6.14 27.28
C THR A 210 -1.96 -6.66 25.92
N PHE A 211 -0.99 -6.00 25.30
CA PHE A 211 -0.36 -6.43 24.05
C PHE A 211 1.06 -6.84 24.35
N LYS A 212 1.38 -8.10 24.14
CA LYS A 212 2.73 -8.64 24.35
C LYS A 212 3.12 -9.56 23.21
N ASP A 213 4.35 -9.42 22.73
CA ASP A 213 4.90 -10.10 21.56
C ASP A 213 4.06 -9.86 20.29
N THR A 214 3.15 -10.79 20.00
CA THR A 214 2.23 -10.77 18.85
C THR A 214 0.79 -11.07 19.26
N SER A 215 0.48 -11.03 20.56
CA SER A 215 -0.81 -11.43 21.11
C SER A 215 -1.44 -10.33 21.96
N ILE A 216 -2.77 -10.27 21.91
CA ILE A 216 -3.58 -9.44 22.80
C ILE A 216 -4.26 -10.33 23.83
N SER A 217 -4.12 -9.97 25.11
CA SER A 217 -4.83 -10.60 26.23
C SER A 217 -5.74 -9.57 26.90
N CYS A 218 -7.04 -9.85 26.94
CA CYS A 218 -8.07 -8.99 27.51
C CYS A 218 -8.58 -9.56 28.83
N TYR A 219 -8.57 -8.74 29.89
CA TYR A 219 -9.03 -9.04 31.24
C TYR A 219 -10.22 -8.14 31.59
N LYS A 220 -11.07 -8.56 32.52
CA LYS A 220 -12.25 -7.75 32.91
C LYS A 220 -11.84 -6.44 33.57
N SER A 221 -10.76 -6.46 34.35
CA SER A 221 -10.18 -5.29 34.98
C SER A 221 -8.67 -5.42 35.10
N LYS A 222 -7.99 -4.32 35.47
CA LYS A 222 -6.54 -4.30 35.67
C LYS A 222 -6.08 -5.20 36.82
N GLU A 223 -6.89 -5.33 37.86
CA GLU A 223 -6.62 -6.15 39.05
C GLU A 223 -6.63 -7.65 38.73
N GLU A 224 -7.40 -8.05 37.71
CA GLU A 224 -7.49 -9.43 37.22
C GLU A 224 -6.42 -9.77 36.16
N SER A 225 -5.49 -8.85 35.85
CA SER A 225 -4.48 -9.02 34.78
C SER A 225 -3.42 -10.10 35.04
N SER A 226 -3.29 -10.55 36.29
CA SER A 226 -2.45 -11.69 36.67
C SER A 226 -3.16 -13.05 36.58
N GLY A 227 -4.48 -13.03 36.32
CA GLY A 227 -5.31 -14.23 36.18
C GLY A 227 -5.41 -14.74 34.74
N THR A 228 -6.38 -15.62 34.48
CA THR A 228 -6.67 -16.09 33.12
C THR A 228 -7.40 -15.01 32.30
N PRO A 229 -6.91 -14.64 31.11
CA PRO A 229 -7.56 -13.63 30.28
C PRO A 229 -8.95 -14.09 29.82
N ALA A 230 -9.90 -13.15 29.81
CA ALA A 230 -11.24 -13.37 29.28
C ALA A 230 -11.20 -13.65 27.77
N HIS A 231 -10.29 -12.98 27.05
CA HIS A 231 -9.99 -13.22 25.65
C HIS A 231 -8.49 -13.21 25.43
N GLN A 232 -7.96 -14.20 24.73
CA GLN A 232 -6.58 -14.22 24.28
C GLN A 232 -6.58 -14.46 22.77
N MET A 233 -5.82 -13.67 22.04
CA MET A 233 -5.79 -13.74 20.58
C MET A 233 -4.38 -13.50 20.06
N ASN A 234 -3.90 -14.40 19.21
CA ASN A 234 -2.64 -14.26 18.49
C ASN A 234 -2.91 -13.57 17.16
N LEU A 235 -2.20 -12.49 16.88
CA LEU A 235 -2.41 -11.67 15.70
C LEU A 235 -1.57 -12.09 14.50
N ARG A 236 -0.70 -13.11 14.60
CA ARG A 236 0.11 -13.54 13.45
C ARG A 236 -0.75 -13.88 12.24
N GLY A 237 -0.45 -13.22 11.13
CA GLY A 237 -1.16 -13.35 9.87
C GLY A 237 -2.53 -12.67 9.83
N CYS A 238 -3.02 -12.06 10.92
CA CYS A 238 -4.36 -11.45 10.95
C CYS A 238 -4.51 -10.31 9.93
N GLU A 239 -5.74 -10.01 9.52
CA GLU A 239 -6.01 -8.82 8.75
C GLU A 239 -6.35 -7.68 9.70
N VAL A 240 -5.71 -6.53 9.50
CA VAL A 240 -5.86 -5.35 10.35
C VAL A 240 -6.38 -4.21 9.49
N THR A 241 -7.66 -3.88 9.66
CA THR A 241 -8.33 -2.85 8.86
C THR A 241 -8.65 -1.64 9.74
N PRO A 242 -8.26 -0.42 9.34
CA PRO A 242 -8.70 0.81 10.02
C PRO A 242 -10.20 1.04 9.81
N ASP A 243 -10.89 1.54 10.84
CA ASP A 243 -12.23 2.10 10.75
C ASP A 243 -12.27 3.39 11.59
N VAL A 244 -11.67 4.45 11.02
CA VAL A 244 -11.45 5.73 11.70
C VAL A 244 -12.39 6.80 11.14
N ASN A 245 -13.03 7.53 12.04
CA ASN A 245 -13.65 8.81 11.74
C ASN A 245 -13.26 9.79 12.85
N ILE A 246 -12.37 10.72 12.51
CA ILE A 246 -11.81 11.70 13.45
C ILE A 246 -12.89 12.64 13.98
N SER A 247 -13.71 13.22 13.09
CA SER A 247 -14.81 14.12 13.47
C SER A 247 -15.83 13.48 14.41
N GLY A 248 -16.05 12.17 14.27
CA GLY A 248 -16.94 11.38 15.11
C GLY A 248 -16.26 10.71 16.31
N GLN A 249 -14.98 11.00 16.59
CA GLN A 249 -14.16 10.35 17.63
C GLN A 249 -14.30 8.82 17.62
N LYS A 250 -14.24 8.25 16.41
CA LYS A 250 -14.35 6.82 16.17
C LYS A 250 -12.97 6.32 15.76
N PHE A 251 -12.32 5.57 16.65
CA PHE A 251 -11.00 5.00 16.41
C PHE A 251 -11.08 3.48 16.53
N ASN A 252 -11.62 2.84 15.50
CA ASN A 252 -11.79 1.39 15.49
C ASN A 252 -10.65 0.70 14.71
N ILE A 253 -10.23 -0.45 15.22
CA ILE A 253 -9.34 -1.40 14.55
C ILE A 253 -10.13 -2.70 14.38
N LYS A 254 -10.38 -3.10 13.14
CA LYS A 254 -11.02 -4.37 12.84
C LYS A 254 -9.94 -5.42 12.63
N LEU A 255 -10.03 -6.49 13.40
CA LEU A 255 -9.11 -7.62 13.37
C LEU A 255 -9.83 -8.85 12.85
N LEU A 256 -9.32 -9.41 11.76
CA LEU A 256 -9.77 -10.70 11.23
C LEU A 256 -8.73 -11.77 11.56
N ILE A 257 -8.97 -12.48 12.66
CA ILE A 257 -7.99 -13.37 13.29
C ILE A 257 -8.23 -14.80 12.79
N PRO A 258 -7.20 -15.51 12.30
CA PRO A 258 -7.37 -16.87 11.82
C PRO A 258 -7.60 -17.80 13.02
N VAL A 259 -8.59 -18.68 12.90
CA VAL A 259 -8.83 -19.78 13.85
C VAL A 259 -9.03 -21.08 13.06
N ALA A 260 -8.91 -22.24 13.71
CA ALA A 260 -9.01 -23.54 13.05
C ALA A 260 -10.32 -23.70 12.23
N GLU A 261 -11.42 -23.08 12.66
CA GLU A 261 -12.73 -23.12 11.99
C GLU A 261 -13.07 -21.84 11.21
N GLY A 262 -12.08 -21.16 10.65
CA GLY A 262 -12.27 -20.01 9.75
C GLY A 262 -11.70 -18.70 10.29
N MET A 263 -12.49 -17.64 10.28
CA MET A 263 -12.06 -16.31 10.70
C MET A 263 -12.87 -15.85 11.91
N ASN A 264 -12.17 -15.35 12.90
CA ASN A 264 -12.76 -14.71 14.06
C ASN A 264 -12.59 -13.20 13.97
N GLU A 265 -13.70 -12.49 13.76
CA GLU A 265 -13.72 -11.03 13.69
C GLU A 265 -13.80 -10.43 15.10
N ILE A 266 -12.90 -9.49 15.39
CA ILE A 266 -12.85 -8.74 16.66
C ILE A 266 -12.60 -7.28 16.34
N TRP A 267 -13.39 -6.40 16.94
CA TRP A 267 -13.22 -4.95 16.78
C TRP A 267 -12.71 -4.36 18.08
N LEU A 268 -11.58 -3.67 18.00
CA LEU A 268 -11.05 -2.87 19.10
C LEU A 268 -11.46 -1.43 18.85
N ARG A 269 -11.90 -0.73 19.89
CA ARG A 269 -12.18 0.70 19.86
C ARG A 269 -11.32 1.40 20.91
N CYS A 270 -10.45 2.27 20.42
CA CYS A 270 -9.61 3.14 21.22
C CYS A 270 -10.37 4.43 21.56
N ASP A 271 -9.95 5.10 22.62
CA ASP A 271 -10.58 6.33 23.11
C ASP A 271 -10.00 7.59 22.47
N ASN A 272 -8.73 7.58 22.03
CA ASN A 272 -8.07 8.73 21.43
C ASN A 272 -7.05 8.32 20.36
N GLU A 273 -6.57 9.30 19.59
CA GLU A 273 -5.63 9.12 18.48
C GLU A 273 -4.29 8.52 18.91
N LYS A 274 -3.76 8.95 20.05
CA LYS A 274 -2.49 8.43 20.58
C LYS A 274 -2.62 6.95 20.89
N GLN A 275 -3.66 6.57 21.63
CA GLN A 275 -3.94 5.17 21.93
C GLN A 275 -4.16 4.37 20.65
N TYR A 276 -4.97 4.88 19.72
CA TYR A 276 -5.21 4.22 18.43
C TYR A 276 -3.91 4.00 17.63
N ALA A 277 -3.03 4.99 17.55
CA ALA A 277 -1.80 4.88 16.76
C ALA A 277 -0.87 3.78 17.30
N HIS A 278 -0.68 3.71 18.62
CA HIS A 278 0.14 2.67 19.25
C HIS A 278 -0.47 1.27 19.04
N TRP A 279 -1.76 1.12 19.29
CA TRP A 279 -2.46 -0.16 19.13
C TRP A 279 -2.54 -0.61 17.67
N MET A 280 -2.78 0.32 16.73
CA MET A 280 -2.82 0.02 15.30
C MET A 280 -1.45 -0.38 14.77
N ALA A 281 -0.38 0.35 15.12
CA ALA A 281 0.99 0.00 14.75
C ALA A 281 1.38 -1.40 15.28
N ALA A 282 1.07 -1.67 16.55
CA ALA A 282 1.33 -2.97 17.16
C ALA A 282 0.57 -4.10 16.44
N CYS A 283 -0.71 -3.91 16.13
CA CYS A 283 -1.50 -4.89 15.37
C CYS A 283 -0.93 -5.12 13.96
N ARG A 284 -0.53 -4.06 13.24
CA ARG A 284 0.04 -4.14 11.88
C ARG A 284 1.40 -4.84 11.84
N LEU A 285 2.22 -4.68 12.87
CA LEU A 285 3.47 -5.41 12.98
C LEU A 285 3.24 -6.87 13.35
N ALA A 286 2.37 -7.13 14.33
CA ALA A 286 2.07 -8.50 14.75
C ALA A 286 1.40 -9.33 13.65
N SER A 287 0.59 -8.72 12.78
CA SER A 287 0.06 -9.41 11.60
C SER A 287 1.14 -9.90 10.64
N LYS A 288 2.26 -9.17 10.54
CA LYS A 288 3.46 -9.55 9.78
C LYS A 288 4.43 -10.45 10.57
N GLY A 289 4.08 -10.82 11.81
CA GLY A 289 4.91 -11.63 12.69
C GLY A 289 6.03 -10.88 13.41
N LYS A 290 6.05 -9.54 13.32
CA LYS A 290 7.00 -8.66 14.02
C LYS A 290 6.45 -8.22 15.37
N THR A 291 7.33 -7.88 16.32
CA THR A 291 6.95 -7.40 17.67
C THR A 291 7.16 -5.89 17.78
N MET A 292 6.70 -5.30 18.89
CA MET A 292 6.95 -3.88 19.20
C MET A 292 8.42 -3.55 19.52
N ALA A 293 9.27 -4.57 19.66
CA ALA A 293 10.71 -4.39 19.79
C ALA A 293 11.41 -4.17 18.42
N ASP A 294 10.71 -4.35 17.30
CA ASP A 294 11.23 -4.05 15.97
C ASP A 294 11.43 -2.53 15.81
N SER A 295 12.56 -2.12 15.22
CA SER A 295 12.92 -0.70 15.05
C SER A 295 11.87 0.09 14.26
N SER A 296 11.07 -0.57 13.42
CA SER A 296 9.98 0.06 12.66
C SER A 296 8.75 0.43 13.49
N TYR A 297 8.60 -0.05 14.73
CA TYR A 297 7.40 0.21 15.54
C TYR A 297 7.17 1.70 15.81
N ASN A 298 8.19 2.39 16.32
CA ASN A 298 8.08 3.81 16.63
C ASN A 298 7.83 4.64 15.35
N LEU A 299 8.47 4.27 14.23
CA LEU A 299 8.24 4.91 12.93
C LEU A 299 6.79 4.71 12.45
N GLU A 300 6.24 3.51 12.57
CA GLU A 300 4.85 3.22 12.21
C GLU A 300 3.85 4.01 13.09
N VAL A 301 4.11 4.14 14.39
CA VAL A 301 3.31 4.97 15.30
C VAL A 301 3.32 6.43 14.85
N GLN A 302 4.49 6.99 14.54
CA GLN A 302 4.60 8.36 14.03
C GLN A 302 3.89 8.53 12.69
N ASN A 303 4.03 7.56 11.77
CA ASN A 303 3.34 7.60 10.48
C ASN A 303 1.82 7.66 10.63
N ILE A 304 1.26 6.86 11.55
CA ILE A 304 -0.19 6.86 11.84
C ILE A 304 -0.61 8.16 12.50
N LEU A 305 0.14 8.67 13.48
CA LEU A 305 -0.16 9.95 14.13
C LEU A 305 -0.15 11.12 13.14
N SER A 306 0.83 11.16 12.25
CA SER A 306 0.91 12.18 11.21
C SER A 306 -0.28 12.09 10.25
N PHE A 307 -0.68 10.88 9.86
CA PHE A 307 -1.86 10.67 9.03
C PHE A 307 -3.16 11.15 9.71
N LEU A 308 -3.32 10.90 11.01
CA LEU A 308 -4.50 11.37 11.77
C LEU A 308 -4.51 12.89 11.91
N LYS A 309 -3.36 13.51 12.16
CA LYS A 309 -3.22 14.99 12.20
C LYS A 309 -3.61 15.63 10.87
N MET A 310 -3.22 15.03 9.74
CA MET A 310 -3.58 15.51 8.39
C MET A 310 -5.07 15.41 8.09
N GLN A 311 -5.83 14.62 8.85
CA GLN A 311 -7.27 14.48 8.69
C GLN A 311 -8.07 15.39 9.64
N HIS A 312 -7.42 16.09 10.57
CA HIS A 312 -8.05 17.16 11.35
C HIS A 312 -8.21 18.40 10.47
N LEU A 313 -9.45 18.88 10.37
CA LEU A 313 -9.74 20.22 9.88
C LEU A 313 -8.97 21.21 10.76
N ASN A 314 -8.04 21.97 10.17
CA ASN A 314 -7.43 23.10 10.87
C ASN A 314 -8.52 24.18 11.09
N PRO A 315 -8.81 24.59 12.34
CA PRO A 315 -9.75 25.67 12.60
C PRO A 315 -9.17 27.08 12.34
N ASP A 316 -7.88 27.20 11.99
CA ASP A 316 -7.24 28.51 11.76
C ASP A 316 -6.71 28.64 10.33
N PRO A 317 -7.27 29.56 9.52
CA PRO A 317 -6.70 29.94 8.25
C PRO A 317 -5.46 30.81 8.50
N GLN A 318 -4.27 30.20 8.49
CA GLN A 318 -3.06 30.99 8.29
C GLN A 318 -3.02 31.47 6.83
N LEU A 319 -3.29 32.77 6.68
CA LEU A 319 -3.13 33.52 5.43
C LEU A 319 -1.70 33.34 4.89
N ILE A 320 -1.57 32.62 3.78
CA ILE A 320 -0.35 32.61 2.97
C ILE A 320 -0.39 33.85 2.06
N PRO A 321 0.72 34.59 1.88
CA PRO A 321 0.78 35.73 0.98
C PRO A 321 0.38 35.35 -0.45
N GLU A 322 -0.59 36.10 -1.00
CA GLU A 322 -1.03 36.05 -2.39
C GLU A 322 0.14 36.39 -3.33
N GLN A 323 0.85 35.39 -3.86
CA GLN A 323 1.70 35.54 -5.03
C GLN A 323 2.13 34.18 -5.57
N ILE A 324 1.17 33.46 -6.17
CA ILE A 324 1.28 32.62 -7.38
C ILE A 324 -0.19 32.32 -7.71
N THR A 325 -0.67 32.79 -8.85
CA THR A 325 -2.00 32.44 -9.37
C THR A 325 -2.09 30.92 -9.50
N THR A 326 -2.86 30.29 -8.60
CA THR A 326 -3.05 28.84 -8.57
C THR A 326 -4.04 28.42 -9.65
N ASP A 327 -3.56 28.17 -10.87
CA ASP A 327 -4.34 27.52 -11.92
C ASP A 327 -4.48 26.01 -11.62
N ILE A 328 -5.27 25.68 -10.60
CA ILE A 328 -5.66 24.30 -10.33
C ILE A 328 -6.67 23.87 -11.40
N ASN A 329 -6.30 22.84 -12.17
CA ASN A 329 -7.23 22.15 -13.04
C ASN A 329 -7.73 20.86 -12.36
N PRO A 330 -8.84 20.90 -11.59
CA PRO A 330 -9.31 19.74 -10.84
C PRO A 330 -9.70 18.58 -11.76
N GLU A 331 -10.05 18.85 -13.02
CA GLU A 331 -10.45 17.85 -14.00
C GLU A 331 -9.32 16.89 -14.40
N CYS A 332 -8.06 17.27 -14.15
CA CYS A 332 -6.87 16.41 -14.32
C CYS A 332 -6.43 15.71 -13.02
N LEU A 333 -7.07 16.00 -11.89
CA LEU A 333 -6.66 15.53 -10.56
C LEU A 333 -7.63 14.51 -9.93
N VAL A 334 -8.84 14.39 -10.48
CA VAL A 334 -9.86 13.47 -9.97
C VAL A 334 -10.39 12.57 -11.09
N SER A 335 -10.90 11.39 -10.74
CA SER A 335 -11.51 10.50 -11.72
C SER A 335 -12.76 11.14 -12.38
N PRO A 336 -13.09 10.78 -13.63
CA PRO A 336 -14.25 11.33 -14.34
C PRO A 336 -15.60 11.10 -13.63
N ARG A 337 -15.72 10.07 -12.77
CA ARG A 337 -16.93 9.79 -12.00
C ARG A 337 -17.21 10.88 -10.97
N TYR A 338 -16.20 11.41 -10.31
CA TYR A 338 -16.37 12.46 -9.31
C TYR A 338 -16.88 13.75 -9.98
N LEU A 339 -16.33 14.12 -11.14
CA LEU A 339 -16.83 15.25 -11.94
C LEU A 339 -18.32 15.10 -12.26
N LYS A 340 -18.78 13.90 -12.66
CA LYS A 340 -20.20 13.61 -12.93
C LYS A 340 -21.06 13.64 -11.65
N LYS A 341 -20.57 13.07 -10.55
CA LYS A 341 -21.29 12.99 -9.27
C LYS A 341 -21.60 14.38 -8.70
N TYR A 342 -20.63 15.28 -8.71
CA TYR A 342 -20.85 16.65 -8.22
C TYR A 342 -21.78 17.47 -9.12
N LYS A 343 -21.76 17.25 -10.44
CA LYS A 343 -22.77 17.79 -11.37
C LYS A 343 -24.19 17.30 -11.03
N ASN A 344 -24.38 16.00 -10.82
CA ASN A 344 -25.69 15.43 -10.47
C ASN A 344 -26.22 15.91 -9.09
N LYS A 345 -25.32 16.15 -8.12
CA LYS A 345 -25.69 16.69 -6.80
C LYS A 345 -26.15 18.15 -6.90
N GLN A 346 -25.58 18.93 -7.83
CA GLN A 346 -26.01 20.29 -8.15
C GLN A 346 -27.43 20.31 -8.74
N GLU A 347 -27.77 19.38 -9.64
CA GLU A 347 -29.11 19.31 -10.24
C GLU A 347 -30.22 18.97 -9.24
N LYS A 348 -29.91 18.19 -8.19
CA LYS A 348 -30.88 17.76 -7.17
C LYS A 348 -31.08 18.74 -6.00
N GLY A 349 -30.15 19.68 -5.80
CA GLY A 349 -30.26 20.72 -4.77
C GLY A 349 -30.42 22.08 -5.41
N CYS A 350 -31.59 22.72 -5.28
CA CYS A 350 -31.91 24.04 -5.85
C CYS A 350 -31.01 25.20 -5.36
N LYS A 351 -29.72 25.23 -5.71
CA LYS A 351 -28.84 26.39 -5.56
C LYS A 351 -27.85 26.47 -6.73
N LYS A 352 -28.16 27.42 -7.63
CA LYS A 352 -27.32 28.03 -8.69
C LYS A 352 -26.87 27.13 -9.85
N HIS A 353 -27.56 27.27 -10.99
CA HIS A 353 -27.03 26.97 -12.33
C HIS A 353 -26.03 28.07 -12.72
N MET A 354 -24.80 28.02 -12.18
CA MET A 354 -23.71 28.89 -12.62
C MET A 354 -22.64 28.03 -13.29
N PRO A 355 -22.21 28.34 -14.53
CA PRO A 355 -21.08 27.67 -15.16
C PRO A 355 -19.85 27.74 -14.23
N GLY A 356 -19.15 26.62 -14.04
CA GLY A 356 -17.94 26.58 -13.20
C GLY A 356 -18.15 26.20 -11.72
N TYR A 357 -19.36 26.25 -11.17
CA TYR A 357 -19.59 26.01 -9.73
C TYR A 357 -19.07 24.65 -9.22
N VAL A 358 -19.25 23.57 -10.00
CA VAL A 358 -18.74 22.23 -9.64
C VAL A 358 -17.22 22.20 -9.64
N ARG A 359 -16.59 22.88 -10.59
CA ARG A 359 -15.13 23.02 -10.67
C ARG A 359 -14.64 23.74 -9.42
N ASP A 360 -15.24 24.87 -9.07
CA ASP A 360 -14.87 25.68 -7.90
C ASP A 360 -15.04 24.90 -6.60
N LEU A 361 -16.12 24.13 -6.46
CA LEU A 361 -16.36 23.30 -5.28
C LEU A 361 -15.28 22.22 -5.11
N ILE A 362 -14.92 21.53 -6.19
CA ILE A 362 -13.87 20.50 -6.15
C ILE A 362 -12.52 21.16 -5.88
N THR A 363 -12.21 22.28 -6.55
CA THR A 363 -10.98 23.05 -6.30
C THR A 363 -10.87 23.49 -4.84
N ALA A 364 -11.96 23.99 -4.24
CA ALA A 364 -11.97 24.38 -2.83
C ALA A 364 -11.66 23.21 -1.90
N ARG A 365 -12.24 22.03 -2.16
CA ARG A 365 -11.95 20.80 -1.38
C ARG A 365 -10.51 20.30 -1.56
N ILE A 366 -9.98 20.38 -2.77
CA ILE A 366 -8.57 20.04 -3.04
C ILE A 366 -7.65 21.00 -2.30
N LEU A 367 -7.93 22.31 -2.34
CA LEU A 367 -7.14 23.32 -1.63
C LEU A 367 -7.20 23.16 -0.12
N GLU A 368 -8.36 22.78 0.43
CA GLU A 368 -8.53 22.45 1.85
C GLU A 368 -7.66 21.25 2.24
N ALA A 369 -7.74 20.14 1.48
CA ALA A 369 -6.87 18.98 1.70
C ALA A 369 -5.38 19.32 1.48
N HIS A 370 -5.06 20.23 0.57
CA HIS A 370 -3.70 20.65 0.26
C HIS A 370 -3.00 21.32 1.45
N GLN A 371 -3.73 22.02 2.33
CA GLN A 371 -3.14 22.62 3.54
C GLN A 371 -2.40 21.60 4.41
N ASN A 372 -2.84 20.33 4.39
CA ASN A 372 -2.25 19.26 5.17
C ASN A 372 -0.98 18.65 4.55
N VAL A 373 -0.69 18.95 3.28
CA VAL A 373 0.43 18.37 2.52
C VAL A 373 1.42 19.42 1.99
N ALA A 374 1.10 20.71 2.10
CA ALA A 374 1.87 21.81 1.52
C ALA A 374 3.34 21.90 1.99
N GLN A 375 3.68 21.33 3.14
CA GLN A 375 5.02 21.33 3.72
C GLN A 375 5.85 20.09 3.38
N MET A 376 5.27 19.10 2.69
CA MET A 376 5.97 17.86 2.33
C MET A 376 7.01 18.10 1.24
N SER A 377 8.13 17.38 1.29
CA SER A 377 9.06 17.30 0.16
C SER A 377 8.44 16.53 -1.01
N LEU A 378 9.04 16.64 -2.21
CA LEU A 378 8.55 15.96 -3.41
C LEU A 378 8.48 14.43 -3.22
N ILE A 379 9.53 13.83 -2.66
CA ILE A 379 9.60 12.38 -2.46
C ILE A 379 8.68 11.95 -1.31
N GLU A 380 8.59 12.75 -0.23
CA GLU A 380 7.66 12.47 0.86
C GLU A 380 6.21 12.45 0.36
N ALA A 381 5.81 13.44 -0.45
CA ALA A 381 4.46 13.50 -1.01
C ALA A 381 4.13 12.27 -1.87
N LYS A 382 5.08 11.80 -2.71
CA LYS A 382 4.94 10.55 -3.48
C LYS A 382 4.79 9.33 -2.57
N MET A 383 5.60 9.24 -1.52
CA MET A 383 5.52 8.16 -0.54
C MET A 383 4.18 8.16 0.21
N ARG A 384 3.68 9.33 0.61
CA ARG A 384 2.36 9.48 1.24
C ARG A 384 1.23 9.06 0.31
N PHE A 385 1.33 9.38 -0.98
CA PHE A 385 0.38 8.91 -2.00
C PHE A 385 0.37 7.38 -2.07
N ILE A 386 1.54 6.74 -2.15
CA ILE A 386 1.68 5.29 -2.19
C ILE A 386 1.12 4.66 -0.90
N GLN A 387 1.40 5.23 0.26
CA GLN A 387 0.89 4.74 1.57
C GLN A 387 -0.64 4.81 1.65
N ALA A 388 -1.25 5.92 1.21
CA ALA A 388 -2.70 6.06 1.16
C ALA A 388 -3.34 5.05 0.17
N TRP A 389 -2.68 4.82 -0.97
CA TRP A 389 -3.10 3.78 -1.92
C TRP A 389 -3.01 2.37 -1.32
N GLN A 390 -1.96 2.08 -0.53
CA GLN A 390 -1.80 0.81 0.17
C GLN A 390 -2.85 0.55 1.25
N SER A 391 -3.47 1.60 1.79
CA SER A 391 -4.53 1.46 2.80
C SER A 391 -5.92 1.19 2.23
N LEU A 392 -6.08 1.23 0.90
CA LEU A 392 -7.36 0.95 0.25
C LEU A 392 -7.74 -0.53 0.43
N PRO A 393 -9.04 -0.87 0.64
CA PRO A 393 -9.46 -2.24 0.93
C PRO A 393 -9.05 -3.28 -0.13
N GLU A 394 -9.17 -2.91 -1.41
CA GLU A 394 -8.88 -3.79 -2.55
C GLU A 394 -7.40 -3.73 -2.99
N PHE A 395 -6.54 -3.07 -2.19
CA PHE A 395 -5.13 -2.93 -2.53
C PHE A 395 -4.44 -4.29 -2.63
N GLY A 396 -3.69 -4.47 -3.72
CA GLY A 396 -2.81 -5.61 -3.92
C GLY A 396 -3.49 -6.93 -4.23
N ILE A 397 -4.76 -6.90 -4.68
CA ILE A 397 -5.49 -8.08 -5.14
C ILE A 397 -5.42 -8.16 -6.67
N THR A 398 -4.78 -9.21 -7.19
CA THR A 398 -4.77 -9.53 -8.62
C THR A 398 -5.86 -10.55 -8.92
N HIS A 399 -6.80 -10.22 -9.80
CA HIS A 399 -7.98 -11.04 -10.09
C HIS A 399 -7.77 -11.92 -11.32
N PHE A 400 -8.15 -13.19 -11.23
CA PHE A 400 -8.21 -14.12 -12.35
C PHE A 400 -9.58 -14.80 -12.41
N ILE A 401 -10.06 -15.05 -13.63
CA ILE A 401 -11.31 -15.79 -13.84
C ILE A 401 -11.07 -17.26 -13.57
N ALA A 402 -11.85 -17.82 -12.64
CA ALA A 402 -11.70 -19.20 -12.20
C ALA A 402 -13.05 -19.90 -12.00
N ARG A 403 -13.04 -21.22 -12.15
CA ARG A 403 -14.14 -22.11 -11.79
C ARG A 403 -13.74 -23.00 -10.63
N PHE A 404 -14.43 -22.85 -9.50
CA PHE A 404 -14.18 -23.65 -8.30
C PHE A 404 -14.94 -24.97 -8.34
N GLN A 405 -14.43 -25.99 -7.64
CA GLN A 405 -15.10 -27.27 -7.52
C GLN A 405 -16.53 -27.10 -6.96
N GLY A 406 -17.52 -27.65 -7.67
CA GLY A 406 -18.95 -27.51 -7.32
C GLY A 406 -19.61 -26.19 -7.75
N GLY A 407 -18.84 -25.23 -8.29
CA GLY A 407 -19.36 -24.00 -8.86
C GLY A 407 -19.92 -24.20 -10.27
N LYS A 408 -21.12 -23.68 -10.54
CA LYS A 408 -21.76 -23.71 -11.87
C LYS A 408 -21.49 -22.47 -12.71
N LYS A 409 -20.92 -21.43 -12.11
CA LYS A 409 -20.66 -20.13 -12.75
C LYS A 409 -19.17 -19.80 -12.69
N GLU A 410 -18.76 -18.87 -13.53
CA GLU A 410 -17.46 -18.23 -13.41
C GLU A 410 -17.43 -17.33 -12.19
N GLU A 411 -16.34 -17.41 -11.46
CA GLU A 411 -16.06 -16.65 -10.25
C GLU A 411 -14.64 -16.08 -10.38
N LEU A 412 -14.15 -15.41 -9.34
CA LEU A 412 -12.80 -14.86 -9.34
C LEU A 412 -11.93 -15.54 -8.29
N ILE A 413 -10.67 -15.77 -8.63
CA ILE A 413 -9.60 -16.02 -7.68
C ILE A 413 -8.74 -14.75 -7.58
N GLY A 414 -8.82 -14.08 -6.45
CA GLY A 414 -7.97 -12.97 -6.07
C GLY A 414 -6.69 -13.47 -5.42
N ILE A 415 -5.53 -13.01 -5.90
CA ILE A 415 -4.22 -13.31 -5.34
C ILE A 415 -3.66 -12.03 -4.74
N ALA A 416 -3.42 -12.06 -3.43
CA ALA A 416 -2.74 -11.00 -2.70
C ALA A 416 -1.47 -11.54 -2.04
N TYR A 417 -0.62 -10.64 -1.56
CA TYR A 417 0.72 -11.02 -1.07
C TYR A 417 0.75 -12.07 0.04
N ASN A 418 -0.33 -12.24 0.80
CA ASN A 418 -0.43 -13.15 1.94
C ASN A 418 -1.59 -14.17 1.85
N ARG A 419 -2.42 -14.12 0.80
CA ARG A 419 -3.66 -14.89 0.74
C ARG A 419 -4.20 -15.08 -0.68
N LEU A 420 -4.98 -16.16 -0.83
CA LEU A 420 -5.87 -16.43 -1.95
C LEU A 420 -7.31 -16.17 -1.53
N ILE A 421 -8.11 -15.56 -2.40
CA ILE A 421 -9.48 -15.13 -2.11
C ILE A 421 -10.40 -15.61 -3.24
N ARG A 422 -11.41 -16.42 -2.91
CA ARG A 422 -12.52 -16.72 -3.82
C ARG A 422 -13.51 -15.57 -3.74
N MET A 423 -13.81 -14.93 -4.84
CA MET A 423 -14.63 -13.72 -4.90
C MET A 423 -15.79 -13.89 -5.89
N ASP A 424 -16.92 -13.26 -5.59
CA ASP A 424 -18.04 -13.19 -6.53
C ASP A 424 -17.68 -12.31 -7.74
N ALA A 425 -17.91 -12.80 -8.95
CA ALA A 425 -17.53 -12.10 -10.17
C ALA A 425 -18.38 -10.83 -10.45
N SER A 426 -19.57 -10.73 -9.86
CA SER A 426 -20.50 -9.62 -10.08
C SER A 426 -20.37 -8.53 -9.03
N THR A 427 -20.18 -8.89 -7.75
CA THR A 427 -20.07 -7.92 -6.66
C THR A 427 -18.63 -7.63 -6.25
N GLY A 428 -17.70 -8.55 -6.49
CA GLY A 428 -16.34 -8.47 -5.96
C GLY A 428 -16.23 -8.91 -4.50
N ASP A 429 -17.32 -9.36 -3.86
CA ASP A 429 -17.27 -9.72 -2.45
C ASP A 429 -16.45 -11.00 -2.21
N ALA A 430 -15.66 -10.99 -1.14
CA ALA A 430 -14.91 -12.16 -0.70
C ALA A 430 -15.86 -13.25 -0.16
N ILE A 431 -15.91 -14.40 -0.84
CA ILE A 431 -16.70 -15.59 -0.44
C ILE A 431 -15.90 -16.44 0.55
N LYS A 432 -14.62 -16.69 0.26
CA LYS A 432 -13.74 -17.51 1.10
C LYS A 432 -12.28 -17.12 0.91
N THR A 433 -11.51 -17.18 1.99
CA THR A 433 -10.10 -16.75 2.01
C THR A 433 -9.20 -17.85 2.56
N TRP A 434 -8.05 -18.06 1.93
CA TRP A 434 -7.01 -18.99 2.36
C TRP A 434 -5.69 -18.25 2.48
N ARG A 435 -4.91 -18.55 3.52
CA ARG A 435 -3.67 -17.80 3.82
C ARG A 435 -2.43 -18.57 3.41
N PHE A 436 -1.46 -17.86 2.84
CA PHE A 436 -0.16 -18.44 2.48
C PHE A 436 0.61 -18.97 3.69
N SER A 437 0.43 -18.40 4.89
CA SER A 437 1.05 -18.91 6.12
C SER A 437 0.70 -20.36 6.43
N ASN A 438 -0.47 -20.83 5.97
CA ASN A 438 -0.95 -22.18 6.20
C ASN A 438 -0.73 -23.06 4.96
N MET A 439 -0.20 -22.51 3.86
CA MET A 439 0.02 -23.25 2.63
C MET A 439 1.21 -24.19 2.80
N LYS A 440 1.01 -25.47 2.47
CA LYS A 440 2.06 -26.49 2.51
C LYS A 440 2.72 -26.62 1.15
N GLN A 441 1.91 -26.75 0.10
CA GLN A 441 2.33 -26.93 -1.27
C GLN A 441 1.18 -26.58 -2.23
N TRP A 442 1.51 -26.39 -3.50
CA TRP A 442 0.52 -26.34 -4.57
C TRP A 442 0.98 -27.21 -5.74
N ASN A 443 0.02 -27.78 -6.44
CA ASN A 443 0.24 -28.57 -7.64
C ASN A 443 -0.62 -28.02 -8.77
N VAL A 444 -0.06 -28.03 -9.98
CA VAL A 444 -0.78 -27.65 -11.19
C VAL A 444 -0.91 -28.87 -12.07
N ASN A 445 -2.15 -29.26 -12.35
CA ASN A 445 -2.44 -30.26 -13.36
C ASN A 445 -2.63 -29.53 -14.70
N TRP A 446 -1.61 -29.60 -15.55
CA TRP A 446 -1.58 -28.93 -16.85
C TRP A 446 -2.60 -29.46 -17.85
N GLU A 447 -2.94 -30.76 -17.77
CA GLU A 447 -3.90 -31.41 -18.68
C GLU A 447 -5.31 -30.81 -18.52
N ILE A 448 -5.76 -30.66 -17.28
CA ILE A 448 -7.09 -30.13 -16.96
C ILE A 448 -7.07 -28.67 -16.50
N LYS A 449 -5.92 -27.99 -16.62
CA LYS A 449 -5.70 -26.60 -16.20
C LYS A 449 -6.21 -26.31 -14.77
N MET A 450 -5.90 -27.23 -13.85
CA MET A 450 -6.41 -27.15 -12.48
C MET A 450 -5.25 -26.88 -11.51
N VAL A 451 -5.38 -25.80 -10.74
CA VAL A 451 -4.49 -25.52 -9.61
C VAL A 451 -5.12 -26.12 -8.36
N THR A 452 -4.34 -26.89 -7.62
CA THR A 452 -4.72 -27.43 -6.31
C THR A 452 -3.72 -26.97 -5.27
N VAL A 453 -4.21 -26.27 -4.26
CA VAL A 453 -3.41 -25.75 -3.14
C VAL A 453 -3.79 -26.51 -1.88
N GLU A 454 -2.78 -27.05 -1.20
CA GLU A 454 -2.93 -27.77 0.05
C GLU A 454 -2.49 -26.89 1.22
N PHE A 455 -3.36 -26.79 2.21
CA PHE A 455 -3.12 -26.04 3.44
C PHE A 455 -2.97 -26.98 4.65
N ALA A 456 -2.66 -26.41 5.80
CA ALA A 456 -2.81 -27.07 7.09
C ALA A 456 -4.24 -27.59 7.31
N ASP A 457 -4.39 -28.54 8.24
CA ASP A 457 -5.68 -29.13 8.62
C ASP A 457 -6.46 -29.80 7.48
N GLU A 458 -5.73 -30.39 6.52
CA GLU A 458 -6.27 -31.09 5.34
C GLU A 458 -7.19 -30.23 4.45
N VAL A 459 -7.13 -28.91 4.60
CA VAL A 459 -7.89 -27.98 3.77
C VAL A 459 -7.29 -27.95 2.37
N ARG A 460 -8.12 -28.24 1.36
CA ARG A 460 -7.75 -28.19 -0.05
C ARG A 460 -8.57 -27.15 -0.80
N LEU A 461 -7.90 -26.42 -1.68
CA LEU A 461 -8.49 -25.48 -2.63
C LEU A 461 -8.17 -25.98 -4.04
N SER A 462 -9.19 -26.26 -4.85
CA SER A 462 -9.03 -26.61 -6.26
C SER A 462 -9.89 -25.70 -7.14
N PHE A 463 -9.27 -25.16 -8.18
CA PHE A 463 -9.93 -24.31 -9.17
C PHE A 463 -9.29 -24.46 -10.55
N ILE A 464 -10.08 -24.21 -11.58
CA ILE A 464 -9.66 -24.24 -12.99
C ILE A 464 -9.64 -22.80 -13.51
N CYS A 465 -8.54 -22.39 -14.13
CA CYS A 465 -8.46 -21.10 -14.81
C CYS A 465 -9.08 -21.25 -16.21
N THR A 466 -10.12 -20.47 -16.52
CA THR A 466 -10.88 -20.65 -17.77
C THR A 466 -10.24 -19.94 -18.96
N GLU A 467 -9.76 -18.72 -18.76
CA GLU A 467 -9.17 -17.91 -19.83
C GLU A 467 -7.65 -17.70 -19.68
N VAL A 468 -7.12 -17.64 -18.45
CA VAL A 468 -5.68 -17.47 -18.21
C VAL A 468 -4.95 -18.81 -18.20
N ASP A 469 -3.72 -18.84 -18.71
CA ASP A 469 -2.83 -19.98 -18.47
C ASP A 469 -2.60 -20.14 -16.97
N CYS A 470 -2.77 -21.36 -16.46
CA CYS A 470 -2.48 -21.68 -15.06
C CYS A 470 -1.05 -21.33 -14.66
N LYS A 471 -0.14 -21.22 -15.63
CA LYS A 471 1.24 -20.73 -15.43
C LYS A 471 1.30 -19.36 -14.78
N VAL A 472 0.44 -18.41 -15.20
CA VAL A 472 0.45 -17.07 -14.62
C VAL A 472 0.07 -17.14 -13.14
N VAL A 473 -1.02 -17.85 -12.82
CA VAL A 473 -1.47 -18.04 -11.43
C VAL A 473 -0.42 -18.77 -10.59
N HIS A 474 0.22 -19.80 -11.16
CA HIS A 474 1.31 -20.53 -10.53
C HIS A 474 2.48 -19.61 -10.19
N GLU A 475 2.92 -18.78 -11.15
CA GLU A 475 4.00 -17.81 -10.94
C GLU A 475 3.62 -16.77 -9.88
N PHE A 476 2.37 -16.28 -9.86
CA PHE A 476 1.93 -15.34 -8.83
C PHE A 476 2.02 -15.93 -7.41
N ILE A 477 1.63 -17.20 -7.24
CA ILE A 477 1.76 -17.89 -5.95
C ILE A 477 3.24 -18.03 -5.58
N GLY A 478 4.06 -18.61 -6.47
CA GLY A 478 5.49 -18.84 -6.23
C GLY A 478 6.26 -17.53 -5.99
N GLY A 479 5.97 -16.50 -6.78
CA GLY A 479 6.55 -15.18 -6.67
C GLY A 479 6.22 -14.50 -5.34
N TYR A 480 4.96 -14.50 -4.88
CA TYR A 480 4.66 -13.94 -3.56
C TYR A 480 5.34 -14.71 -2.42
N ILE A 481 5.47 -16.04 -2.53
CA ILE A 481 6.24 -16.83 -1.56
C ILE A 481 7.71 -16.42 -1.58
N PHE A 482 8.33 -16.33 -2.75
CA PHE A 482 9.71 -15.84 -2.90
C PHE A 482 9.89 -14.44 -2.30
N LEU A 483 9.00 -13.50 -2.59
CA LEU A 483 9.13 -12.14 -2.07
C LEU A 483 9.03 -12.06 -0.54
N SER A 484 8.36 -13.04 0.10
CA SER A 484 8.24 -13.16 1.55
C SER A 484 9.49 -13.72 2.23
N THR A 485 10.36 -14.44 1.51
CA THR A 485 11.62 -14.99 2.07
C THR A 485 12.70 -13.91 2.20
N ARG A 486 12.66 -12.87 1.37
CA ARG A 486 13.63 -11.76 1.35
C ARG A 486 13.81 -11.04 2.69
N ALA A 487 12.79 -11.00 3.55
CA ALA A 487 12.91 -10.37 4.88
C ALA A 487 13.83 -11.15 5.84
N LYS A 488 14.12 -12.42 5.54
CA LYS A 488 15.01 -13.29 6.32
C LYS A 488 16.38 -13.45 5.68
N ASP A 489 16.52 -13.00 4.43
CA ASP A 489 17.75 -13.14 3.69
C ASP A 489 18.71 -12.01 4.08
N GLN A 490 19.91 -12.39 4.49
CA GLN A 490 21.01 -11.45 4.74
C GLN A 490 21.95 -11.32 3.54
N ASN A 491 21.70 -12.07 2.47
CA ASN A 491 22.45 -11.92 1.23
C ASN A 491 22.05 -10.62 0.53
N GLU A 492 23.04 -9.83 0.13
CA GLU A 492 22.82 -8.58 -0.64
C GLU A 492 22.34 -8.86 -2.08
N SER A 493 22.43 -10.10 -2.57
CA SER A 493 22.10 -10.49 -3.96
C SER A 493 20.78 -11.26 -4.07
N LEU A 494 20.04 -11.04 -5.16
CA LEU A 494 18.80 -11.74 -5.48
C LEU A 494 19.05 -13.24 -5.75
N ASP A 495 18.38 -14.13 -5.02
CA ASP A 495 18.46 -15.59 -5.26
C ASP A 495 17.56 -15.99 -6.44
N GLU A 496 18.09 -15.86 -7.66
CA GLU A 496 17.40 -16.22 -8.90
C GLU A 496 17.04 -17.71 -8.96
N GLU A 497 17.91 -18.59 -8.44
CA GLU A 497 17.68 -20.04 -8.46
C GLU A 497 16.46 -20.42 -7.60
N MET A 498 16.32 -19.81 -6.42
CA MET A 498 15.14 -19.99 -5.59
C MET A 498 13.88 -19.46 -6.27
N PHE A 499 13.96 -18.31 -6.96
CA PHE A 499 12.82 -17.80 -7.72
C PHE A 499 12.37 -18.80 -8.79
N TYR A 500 13.27 -19.30 -9.65
CA TYR A 500 12.92 -20.26 -10.71
C TYR A 500 12.37 -21.57 -10.13
N LYS A 501 12.92 -22.09 -9.02
CA LYS A 501 12.37 -23.27 -8.33
C LYS A 501 10.91 -23.09 -7.90
N LEU A 502 10.55 -21.87 -7.49
CA LEU A 502 9.20 -21.55 -7.03
C LEU A 502 8.22 -21.22 -8.17
N THR A 503 8.69 -20.87 -9.37
CA THR A 503 7.83 -20.35 -10.45
C THR A 503 7.82 -21.16 -11.74
N SER A 504 8.76 -22.09 -11.94
CA SER A 504 8.83 -22.94 -13.13
C SER A 504 8.55 -24.42 -12.85
N GLY A 505 8.47 -24.80 -11.56
CA GLY A 505 8.36 -26.18 -11.10
C GLY A 505 9.73 -26.84 -10.85
N TRP A 506 9.68 -28.04 -10.28
CA TRP A 506 10.83 -28.95 -10.21
C TRP A 506 10.90 -29.63 -11.57
N VAL A 507 11.83 -29.22 -12.43
CA VAL A 507 12.17 -30.01 -13.63
C VAL A 507 12.87 -31.28 -13.21
#